data_AF-A0A8S3VKX0-F1
#
_entry.id   AF-A0A8S3VKX0-F1
#
_cell.length_a   1.000
_cell.length_b   1.000
_cell.length_c   1.000
_cell.angle_alpha   90.00
_cell.angle_beta   90.00
_cell.angle_gamma   90.00
#
_symmetry.space_group_name_H-M   'P 1'
#
loop_
_entity.id
_entity.type
_entity.pdbx_description
1 polymer ?
#
loop_
_entity_poly.entity_id
_entity_poly.type
_entity_poly.pdbx_seq_one_letter_code
_entity_poly.pdbx_strand_id
1 'polypeptide(L)'
;MRNLLRSGCKQKGHCLNLVGISEEFLQETWDKADELLLKTGSVVEAPGFDGLFVQHSKDITSTRPHLVTSTTAGKVSCNDCPVYQTMKICCHSLVAAQKLGILQKFLKWRQKQKSDVNLGTLVMTGIQSGHKSKVAKPRKGGRTPLDKGEISNQVEREPLIKDITVQGALDMIENIDESHSFEAIYLFQTKATLCYGCRQKFNRETEQNNLVIRHYCEREYSVQGAKKAKWQFAYFHLKSSCVRMKFADFKKENIKISADSEDIVPQEVKDKLKGIGVQL
;
A
#
# COMPACT_ATOMS: atom_id res chain seq x y z
N MET A 1 39.63 5.00 5.01
CA MET A 1 38.54 3.99 4.91
C MET A 1 37.88 4.00 3.52
N ARG A 2 38.64 3.85 2.42
CA ARG A 2 38.14 3.99 1.02
C ARG A 2 37.68 2.67 0.37
N ASN A 3 37.64 1.55 1.10
CA ASN A 3 37.62 0.21 0.47
C ASN A 3 36.52 -0.76 0.93
N LEU A 4 35.61 -0.43 1.86
CA LEU A 4 34.77 -1.50 2.44
C LEU A 4 33.54 -1.89 1.60
N LEU A 5 32.94 -0.99 0.80
CA LEU A 5 31.89 -1.40 -0.16
C LEU A 5 32.49 -1.98 -1.45
N ARG A 6 33.58 -1.39 -1.94
CA ARG A 6 34.26 -1.86 -3.16
C ARG A 6 35.02 -3.18 -3.01
N SER A 7 35.53 -3.51 -1.82
CA SER A 7 36.21 -4.81 -1.60
C SER A 7 35.26 -6.00 -1.62
N GLY A 8 33.98 -5.79 -1.32
CA GLY A 8 32.94 -6.81 -1.54
C GLY A 8 32.61 -7.05 -3.02
N CYS A 9 32.93 -6.11 -3.91
CA CYS A 9 32.66 -6.21 -5.35
C CYS A 9 33.90 -6.62 -6.17
N LYS A 10 35.11 -6.19 -5.77
CA LYS A 10 36.36 -6.44 -6.53
C LYS A 10 37.11 -7.72 -6.16
N GLN A 11 36.84 -8.37 -5.03
CA GLN A 11 37.46 -9.66 -4.72
C GLN A 11 36.58 -10.80 -5.26
N LYS A 12 36.92 -11.25 -6.48
CA LYS A 12 36.51 -12.52 -7.09
C LYS A 12 35.00 -12.67 -7.38
N GLY A 13 34.56 -12.23 -8.57
CA GLY A 13 33.43 -12.86 -9.28
C GLY A 13 32.04 -12.85 -8.63
N HIS A 14 31.84 -12.12 -7.52
CA HIS A 14 30.57 -12.02 -6.81
C HIS A 14 29.95 -10.62 -6.95
N CYS A 15 29.96 -10.06 -8.16
CA CYS A 15 28.93 -9.09 -8.53
C CYS A 15 27.60 -9.84 -8.45
N LEU A 16 26.89 -9.73 -7.33
CA LEU A 16 25.57 -10.31 -7.19
C LEU A 16 24.73 -9.74 -8.33
N ASN A 17 24.45 -10.57 -9.33
CA ASN A 17 23.60 -10.22 -10.45
C ASN A 17 22.18 -10.01 -9.88
N LEU A 18 21.88 -8.77 -9.52
CA LEU A 18 20.59 -8.38 -8.98
C LEU A 18 19.62 -8.32 -10.16
N VAL A 19 18.77 -9.34 -10.25
CA VAL A 19 17.80 -9.50 -11.31
C VAL A 19 16.99 -8.21 -11.51
N GLY A 20 16.94 -7.76 -12.76
CA GLY A 20 16.15 -6.61 -13.21
C GLY A 20 16.76 -5.23 -13.00
N ILE A 21 18.03 -5.11 -12.61
CA ILE A 21 18.69 -3.82 -12.41
C ILE A 21 19.90 -3.70 -13.35
N SER A 22 20.03 -2.57 -14.05
CA SER A 22 21.21 -2.31 -14.88
C SER A 22 22.46 -2.13 -14.02
N GLU A 23 23.60 -2.59 -14.55
CA GLU A 23 24.90 -2.45 -13.89
C GLU A 23 25.26 -0.99 -13.65
N GLU A 24 25.00 -0.11 -14.62
CA GLU A 24 25.23 1.33 -14.52
C GLU A 24 24.48 1.96 -13.34
N PHE A 25 23.20 1.62 -13.17
CA PHE A 25 22.39 2.13 -12.08
C PHE A 25 22.89 1.62 -10.72
N LEU A 26 23.29 0.34 -10.65
CA LEU A 26 23.87 -0.20 -9.42
C LEU A 26 25.16 0.53 -9.07
N GLN A 27 26.03 0.76 -10.05
CA GLN A 27 27.29 1.47 -9.86
C GLN A 27 27.05 2.89 -9.31
N GLU A 28 26.12 3.64 -9.91
CA GLU A 28 25.75 4.97 -9.41
C GLU A 28 25.17 4.92 -7.98
N THR A 29 24.32 3.93 -7.71
CA THR A 29 23.72 3.73 -6.38
C THR A 29 24.78 3.44 -5.32
N TRP A 30 25.81 2.65 -5.67
CA TRP A 30 26.96 2.35 -4.81
C TRP A 30 27.84 3.57 -4.58
N ASP A 31 28.14 4.33 -5.63
CA ASP A 31 28.98 5.53 -5.51
C ASP A 31 28.31 6.59 -4.61
N LYS A 32 27.00 6.78 -4.73
CA LYS A 32 26.21 7.62 -3.82
C LYS A 32 26.20 7.11 -2.38
N ALA A 33 26.16 5.79 -2.19
CA ALA A 33 26.24 5.18 -0.85
C ALA A 33 27.62 5.39 -0.21
N ASP A 34 28.69 5.25 -0.99
CA ASP A 34 30.06 5.52 -0.54
C ASP A 34 30.23 6.99 -0.14
N GLU A 35 29.71 7.95 -0.92
CA GLU A 35 29.75 9.37 -0.57
C GLU A 35 29.06 9.65 0.77
N LEU A 36 27.88 9.06 0.98
CA LEU A 36 27.15 9.19 2.25
C LEU A 36 27.93 8.59 3.42
N LEU A 37 28.57 7.42 3.26
CA LEU A 37 29.37 6.82 4.32
C LEU A 37 30.60 7.64 4.70
N LEU A 38 31.18 8.39 3.75
CA LEU A 38 32.33 9.26 3.99
C LEU A 38 31.95 10.57 4.71
N LYS A 39 30.70 11.02 4.56
CA LYS A 39 30.21 12.25 5.19
C LYS A 39 29.88 12.00 6.67
N THR A 40 30.55 12.70 7.57
CA THR A 40 30.28 12.64 9.01
C THR A 40 28.89 13.19 9.32
N GLY A 41 28.10 12.46 10.11
CA GLY A 41 26.74 12.84 10.49
C GLY A 41 25.65 12.58 9.44
N SER A 42 25.99 11.90 8.34
CA SER A 42 25.02 11.51 7.29
C SER A 42 24.09 10.37 7.72
N VAL A 43 24.49 9.59 8.72
CA VAL A 43 23.73 8.49 9.29
C VAL A 43 23.64 8.71 10.79
N VAL A 44 22.41 8.75 11.30
CA VAL A 44 22.12 8.94 12.72
C VAL A 44 21.13 7.88 13.15
N GLU A 45 21.31 7.33 14.35
CA GLU A 45 20.34 6.41 14.95
C GLU A 45 19.03 7.14 15.27
N ALA A 46 17.90 6.51 15.00
CA ALA A 46 16.60 7.10 15.29
C ALA A 46 16.33 7.05 16.81
N PRO A 47 16.15 8.19 17.49
CA PRO A 47 15.87 8.17 18.93
C PRO A 47 14.52 7.49 19.20
N GLY A 48 14.55 6.42 20.00
CA GLY A 48 13.36 5.67 20.42
C GLY A 48 12.80 4.68 19.40
N PHE A 49 13.54 4.34 18.34
CA PHE A 49 13.13 3.32 17.37
C PHE A 49 14.33 2.55 16.80
N ASP A 50 14.14 1.27 16.49
CA ASP A 50 15.13 0.44 15.80
C ASP A 50 15.22 0.82 14.31
N GLY A 51 15.95 1.92 14.04
CA GLY A 51 16.11 2.46 12.69
C GLY A 51 17.23 3.49 12.57
N LEU A 52 17.58 3.82 11.34
CA LEU A 52 18.61 4.79 10.98
C LEU A 52 18.00 5.90 10.13
N PHE A 53 18.27 7.15 10.49
CA PHE A 53 18.07 8.30 9.62
C PHE A 53 19.27 8.47 8.69
N VAL A 54 19.05 8.38 7.39
CA VAL A 54 20.09 8.55 6.37
C VAL A 54 19.80 9.80 5.54
N GLN A 55 20.77 10.71 5.49
CA GLN A 55 20.69 11.94 4.70
C GLN A 55 20.68 11.64 3.19
N HIS A 56 20.09 12.55 2.43
CA HIS A 56 20.12 12.49 0.96
C HIS A 56 21.52 12.72 0.39
N SER A 57 21.75 12.15 -0.79
CA SER A 57 22.80 12.61 -1.70
C SER A 57 22.56 14.06 -2.12
N LYS A 58 23.62 14.78 -2.50
CA LYS A 58 23.60 16.21 -2.86
C LYS A 58 22.61 16.56 -3.97
N ASP A 59 22.24 15.59 -4.81
CA ASP A 59 21.38 15.79 -5.98
C ASP A 59 19.88 15.88 -5.66
N ILE A 60 19.47 15.64 -4.41
CA ILE A 60 18.06 15.70 -3.99
C ILE A 60 17.79 16.96 -3.16
N THR A 61 16.79 17.72 -3.59
CA THR A 61 16.32 18.99 -2.99
C THR A 61 15.58 18.82 -1.65
N SER A 62 15.47 17.60 -1.13
CA SER A 62 14.76 17.31 0.11
C SER A 62 15.70 17.42 1.31
N THR A 63 15.30 18.25 2.28
CA THR A 63 16.07 18.51 3.51
C THR A 63 15.85 17.46 4.60
N ARG A 64 14.87 16.56 4.45
CA ARG A 64 14.51 15.58 5.49
C ARG A 64 15.22 14.24 5.27
N PRO A 65 15.98 13.69 6.25
CA PRO A 65 16.61 12.38 6.08
C PRO A 65 15.56 11.27 5.92
N HIS A 66 15.91 10.21 5.20
CA HIS A 66 15.06 9.03 5.07
C HIS A 66 15.18 8.14 6.30
N LEU A 67 14.04 7.68 6.82
CA LEU A 67 14.02 6.61 7.81
C LEU A 67 14.25 5.26 7.12
N VAL A 68 15.28 4.57 7.57
CA VAL A 68 15.63 3.22 7.15
C VAL A 68 15.50 2.27 8.32
N THR A 69 14.80 1.16 8.10
CA THR A 69 14.51 0.14 9.12
C THR A 69 15.03 -1.21 8.67
N SER A 70 15.50 -2.03 9.60
CA SER A 70 15.95 -3.40 9.30
C SER A 70 15.09 -4.42 10.02
N THR A 71 14.82 -5.55 9.38
CA THR A 71 14.19 -6.70 10.03
C THR A 71 15.22 -7.79 10.33
N THR A 72 14.91 -8.66 11.30
CA THR A 72 15.73 -9.83 11.67
C THR A 72 15.98 -10.79 10.50
N ALA A 73 15.07 -10.81 9.52
CA ALA A 73 15.20 -11.58 8.28
C ALA A 73 16.23 -10.99 7.28
N GLY A 74 16.89 -9.88 7.61
CA GLY A 74 17.91 -9.23 6.76
C GLY A 74 17.33 -8.30 5.69
N LYS A 75 16.03 -7.98 5.75
CA LYS A 75 15.41 -6.97 4.87
C LYS A 75 15.71 -5.58 5.43
N VAL A 76 16.09 -4.65 4.55
CA VAL A 76 16.30 -3.24 4.90
C VAL A 76 15.33 -2.40 4.09
N SER A 77 14.38 -1.73 4.76
CA SER A 77 13.34 -0.90 4.16
C SER A 77 13.62 0.58 4.29
N CYS A 78 13.60 1.30 3.16
CA CYS A 78 13.63 2.76 3.11
C CYS A 78 12.24 3.29 2.73
N ASN A 79 11.59 4.04 3.62
CA ASN A 79 10.17 4.36 3.49
C ASN A 79 9.89 5.47 2.45
N ASP A 80 10.66 6.55 2.48
CA ASP A 80 10.34 7.76 1.69
C ASP A 80 11.14 7.87 0.39
N CYS A 81 11.93 6.86 0.01
CA CYS A 81 12.80 6.91 -1.17
C CYS A 81 12.10 6.33 -2.42
N PRO A 82 11.85 7.14 -3.47
CA PRO A 82 11.19 6.67 -4.70
C PRO A 82 11.98 5.54 -5.38
N VAL A 83 13.30 5.66 -5.36
CA VAL A 83 14.21 4.66 -5.91
C VAL A 83 14.03 3.30 -5.21
N TYR A 84 13.94 3.31 -3.88
CA TYR A 84 13.70 2.09 -3.12
C TYR A 84 12.31 1.51 -3.39
N GLN A 85 11.28 2.34 -3.53
CA GLN A 85 9.93 1.86 -3.81
C GLN A 85 9.87 1.07 -5.11
N THR A 86 10.61 1.52 -6.14
CA THR A 86 10.65 0.89 -7.47
C THR A 86 11.62 -0.29 -7.54
N MET A 87 12.86 -0.11 -7.08
CA MET A 87 13.94 -1.10 -7.28
C MET A 87 14.19 -2.00 -6.07
N LYS A 88 13.57 -1.71 -4.92
CA LYS A 88 13.81 -2.35 -3.61
C LYS A 88 15.29 -2.31 -3.17
N ILE A 89 16.05 -1.37 -3.74
CA ILE A 89 17.42 -1.05 -3.40
C ILE A 89 17.65 0.44 -3.70
N CYS A 90 18.34 1.13 -2.81
CA CYS A 90 18.75 2.53 -2.97
C CYS A 90 20.01 2.79 -2.13
N CYS A 91 20.67 3.93 -2.33
CA CYS A 91 21.86 4.30 -1.56
C CYS A 91 21.58 4.34 -0.05
N HIS A 92 20.43 4.83 0.40
CA HIS A 92 20.06 4.86 1.82
C HIS A 92 19.99 3.46 2.45
N SER A 93 19.38 2.49 1.73
CA SER A 93 19.30 1.10 2.19
C SER A 93 20.68 0.43 2.26
N LEU A 94 21.59 0.75 1.32
CA LEU A 94 22.95 0.23 1.32
C LEU A 94 23.78 0.79 2.47
N VAL A 95 23.71 2.10 2.68
CA VAL A 95 24.39 2.80 3.78
C VAL A 95 23.94 2.23 5.13
N ALA A 96 22.63 2.08 5.33
CA ALA A 96 22.08 1.50 6.54
C ALA A 96 22.51 0.04 6.73
N ALA A 97 22.43 -0.78 5.67
CA ALA A 97 22.83 -2.19 5.74
C ALA A 97 24.31 -2.36 6.06
N GLN A 98 25.17 -1.45 5.56
CA GLN A 98 26.59 -1.44 5.87
C GLN A 98 26.85 -1.01 7.32
N LYS A 99 26.17 0.03 7.81
CA LYS A 99 26.30 0.50 9.20
C LYS A 99 25.84 -0.53 10.22
N LEU A 100 24.81 -1.30 9.88
CA LEU A 100 24.27 -2.38 10.71
C LEU A 100 25.02 -3.72 10.54
N GLY A 101 26.02 -3.79 9.65
CA GLY A 101 26.79 -5.03 9.40
C GLY A 101 25.98 -6.16 8.73
N ILE A 102 24.81 -5.86 8.16
CA ILE A 102 23.88 -6.85 7.55
C ILE A 102 23.86 -6.78 6.01
N LEU A 103 24.80 -6.07 5.39
CA LEU A 103 24.85 -5.86 3.95
C LEU A 103 24.73 -7.16 3.14
N GLN A 104 25.46 -8.20 3.51
CA GLN A 104 25.43 -9.50 2.82
C GLN A 104 24.06 -10.18 2.91
N LYS A 105 23.39 -10.08 4.07
CA LYS A 105 22.03 -10.60 4.27
C LYS A 105 21.02 -9.82 3.41
N PHE A 106 21.18 -8.51 3.34
CA PHE A 106 20.35 -7.62 2.52
C PHE A 106 20.46 -7.93 1.02
N LEU A 107 21.68 -8.07 0.49
CA LEU A 107 21.87 -8.37 -0.94
C LEU A 107 21.32 -9.75 -1.31
N LYS A 108 21.52 -10.77 -0.46
CA LYS A 108 20.91 -12.10 -0.63
C LYS A 108 19.38 -12.04 -0.59
N TRP A 109 18.82 -11.25 0.33
CA TRP A 109 17.38 -11.01 0.38
C TRP A 109 16.88 -10.37 -0.92
N ARG A 110 17.56 -9.35 -1.43
CA ARG A 110 17.18 -8.64 -2.67
C ARG A 110 17.27 -9.54 -3.90
N GLN A 111 18.28 -10.40 -3.98
CA GLN A 111 18.46 -11.34 -5.08
C GLN A 111 17.31 -12.37 -5.16
N LYS A 112 16.77 -12.77 -4.01
CA LYS A 112 15.60 -13.67 -3.93
C LYS A 112 14.28 -13.02 -4.37
N GLN A 113 14.23 -11.69 -4.45
CA GLN A 113 13.03 -10.99 -4.92
C GLN A 113 12.97 -11.06 -6.45
N LYS A 114 11.93 -11.72 -6.99
CA LYS A 114 11.60 -11.67 -8.42
C LYS A 114 11.23 -10.22 -8.77
N SER A 115 12.00 -9.56 -9.65
CA SER A 115 11.75 -8.16 -9.99
C SER A 115 10.74 -8.04 -11.12
N ASP A 116 9.50 -7.67 -10.82
CA ASP A 116 8.73 -6.85 -11.76
C ASP A 116 9.10 -5.40 -11.47
N VAL A 117 10.09 -4.89 -12.21
CA VAL A 117 10.45 -3.47 -12.14
C VAL A 117 9.29 -2.68 -12.72
N ASN A 118 8.59 -1.93 -11.87
CA ASN A 118 7.50 -1.06 -12.30
C ASN A 118 8.10 0.23 -12.90
N LEU A 119 8.55 0.14 -14.16
CA LEU A 119 9.22 1.23 -14.91
C LEU A 119 8.40 2.52 -14.96
N GLY A 120 7.06 2.44 -14.81
CA GLY A 120 6.17 3.61 -14.79
C GLY A 120 6.48 4.59 -13.65
N THR A 121 6.96 4.10 -12.50
CA THR A 121 7.29 4.97 -11.36
C THR A 121 8.61 5.72 -11.57
N LEU A 122 9.57 5.14 -12.30
CA LEU A 122 10.87 5.76 -12.59
C LEU A 122 10.77 6.90 -13.61
N VAL A 123 9.95 6.73 -14.66
CA VAL A 123 9.76 7.74 -15.71
C VAL A 123 9.05 8.99 -15.16
N MET A 124 8.16 8.83 -14.17
CA MET A 124 7.47 9.97 -13.56
C MET A 124 8.34 10.79 -12.60
N THR A 125 9.46 10.25 -12.11
CA THR A 125 10.36 10.94 -11.17
C THR A 125 11.47 11.77 -11.84
N GLY A 126 11.70 11.62 -13.15
CA GLY A 126 12.79 12.31 -13.87
C GLY A 126 12.44 13.66 -14.52
N ILE A 127 11.16 14.06 -14.55
CA ILE A 127 10.74 15.30 -15.24
C ILE A 127 10.26 16.31 -14.20
N GLN A 128 11.18 17.18 -13.77
CA GLN A 128 10.81 18.39 -13.03
C GLN A 128 10.13 19.39 -13.99
N SER A 129 9.01 19.93 -13.50
CA SER A 129 8.42 21.24 -13.78
C SER A 129 8.23 21.69 -15.23
N GLY A 130 6.96 21.88 -15.58
CA GLY A 130 6.53 22.91 -16.51
C GLY A 130 6.26 22.40 -17.92
N HIS A 131 5.06 21.90 -18.17
CA HIS A 131 4.32 22.19 -19.41
C HIS A 131 2.91 21.63 -19.29
N LYS A 132 1.92 22.46 -19.66
CA LYS A 132 0.49 22.15 -19.69
C LYS A 132 0.26 20.82 -20.42
N SER A 133 -0.35 19.83 -19.75
CA SER A 133 -0.75 18.58 -20.40
C SER A 133 -1.81 18.89 -21.46
N LYS A 134 -1.39 18.87 -22.73
CA LYS A 134 -2.31 18.87 -23.87
C LYS A 134 -3.13 17.58 -23.82
N VAL A 135 -4.43 17.73 -24.03
CA VAL A 135 -5.41 16.66 -24.25
C VAL A 135 -4.82 15.63 -25.22
N ALA A 136 -4.66 14.38 -24.76
CA ALA A 136 -4.26 13.28 -25.61
C ALA A 136 -5.42 12.90 -26.55
N LYS A 137 -5.27 13.18 -27.85
CA LYS A 137 -6.15 12.60 -28.87
C LYS A 137 -5.95 11.07 -28.92
N PRO A 138 -7.00 10.27 -29.12
CA PRO A 138 -6.86 8.82 -29.31
C PRO A 138 -6.08 8.54 -30.61
N ARG A 139 -5.06 7.68 -30.57
CA ARG A 139 -4.30 7.26 -31.76
C ARG A 139 -5.07 6.17 -32.52
N LYS A 140 -5.32 6.41 -33.81
CA LYS A 140 -5.75 5.42 -34.81
C LYS A 140 -4.61 4.42 -35.06
N GLY A 141 -4.88 3.12 -34.92
CA GLY A 141 -3.91 2.04 -35.17
C GLY A 141 -3.86 1.03 -34.03
N GLY A 142 -4.97 0.31 -33.83
CA GLY A 142 -5.02 -0.82 -32.89
C GLY A 142 -4.20 -1.99 -33.40
N ARG A 143 -3.46 -2.64 -32.49
CA ARG A 143 -2.99 -4.01 -32.71
C ARG A 143 -4.11 -4.96 -32.32
N THR A 144 -4.39 -5.92 -33.20
CA THR A 144 -5.31 -7.03 -32.98
C THR A 144 -4.92 -7.82 -31.72
N PRO A 145 -5.89 -8.34 -30.95
CA PRO A 145 -5.60 -9.19 -29.79
C PRO A 145 -4.86 -10.45 -30.20
N LEU A 146 -3.82 -10.82 -29.44
CA LEU A 146 -3.15 -12.11 -29.57
C LEU A 146 -4.10 -13.23 -29.09
N ASP A 147 -4.18 -14.26 -29.94
CA ASP A 147 -4.89 -15.51 -29.75
C ASP A 147 -4.38 -16.24 -28.49
N LYS A 148 -5.25 -16.38 -27.49
CA LYS A 148 -5.01 -17.21 -26.30
C LYS A 148 -5.69 -18.55 -26.55
N GLY A 149 -4.87 -19.59 -26.70
CA GLY A 149 -5.32 -20.97 -26.83
C GLY A 149 -6.30 -21.42 -25.75
N GLU A 150 -7.21 -22.28 -26.19
CA GLU A 150 -8.39 -22.78 -25.49
C GLU A 150 -8.08 -23.40 -24.14
N ILE A 151 -8.52 -22.73 -23.07
CA ILE A 151 -8.91 -23.41 -21.84
C ILE A 151 -10.42 -23.55 -21.92
N SER A 152 -10.88 -24.80 -22.01
CA SER A 152 -12.28 -25.20 -22.01
C SER A 152 -13.04 -24.51 -20.88
N ASN A 153 -13.80 -23.48 -21.23
CA ASN A 153 -14.83 -22.89 -20.40
C ASN A 153 -16.09 -23.76 -20.53
N GLN A 154 -16.10 -24.91 -19.85
CA GLN A 154 -17.34 -25.58 -19.46
C GLN A 154 -17.40 -25.71 -17.95
N VAL A 155 -17.49 -24.56 -17.30
CA VAL A 155 -18.40 -24.41 -16.16
C VAL A 155 -19.09 -23.07 -16.41
N GLU A 156 -20.33 -23.11 -16.89
CA GLU A 156 -21.22 -21.96 -16.84
C GLU A 156 -21.33 -21.53 -15.38
N ARG A 157 -20.63 -20.45 -15.02
CA ARG A 157 -20.93 -19.73 -13.79
C ARG A 157 -22.13 -18.87 -14.10
N GLU A 158 -23.28 -19.27 -13.57
CA GLU A 158 -24.46 -18.42 -13.59
C GLU A 158 -24.12 -17.06 -12.97
N PRO A 159 -24.49 -15.95 -13.60
CA PRO A 159 -24.47 -14.65 -12.93
C PRO A 159 -25.34 -14.76 -11.69
N LEU A 160 -24.78 -14.45 -10.52
CA LEU A 160 -25.45 -14.52 -9.22
C LEU A 160 -26.66 -13.57 -9.09
N ILE A 161 -27.05 -12.84 -10.13
CA ILE A 161 -28.25 -12.03 -10.17
C ILE A 161 -28.76 -12.02 -11.61
N LYS A 162 -29.75 -12.86 -11.94
CA LYS A 162 -30.30 -12.98 -13.30
C LYS A 162 -31.47 -12.05 -13.62
N ASP A 163 -32.05 -11.36 -12.63
CA ASP A 163 -33.30 -10.62 -12.86
C ASP A 163 -33.32 -9.22 -12.23
N ILE A 164 -32.38 -8.34 -12.57
CA ILE A 164 -32.57 -6.90 -12.33
C ILE A 164 -33.17 -6.29 -13.60
N THR A 165 -34.48 -6.18 -13.61
CA THR A 165 -35.21 -5.38 -14.59
C THR A 165 -34.87 -3.90 -14.41
N VAL A 166 -35.07 -3.08 -15.45
CA VAL A 166 -34.94 -1.60 -15.33
C VAL A 166 -35.84 -1.06 -14.22
N GLN A 167 -36.98 -1.72 -13.98
CA GLN A 167 -37.84 -1.46 -12.83
C GLN A 167 -37.19 -1.87 -11.51
N GLY A 168 -36.54 -3.04 -11.40
CA GLY A 168 -35.76 -3.42 -10.21
C GLY A 168 -34.57 -2.49 -9.91
N ALA A 169 -33.97 -1.88 -10.93
CA ALA A 169 -32.96 -0.83 -10.74
C ALA A 169 -33.57 0.51 -10.30
N LEU A 170 -34.80 0.82 -10.72
CA LEU A 170 -35.56 2.00 -10.27
C LEU A 170 -36.13 1.80 -8.87
N ASP A 171 -36.60 0.61 -8.50
CA ASP A 171 -37.01 0.24 -7.15
C ASP A 171 -35.80 0.28 -6.19
N MET A 172 -34.60 -0.08 -6.65
CA MET A 172 -33.35 0.12 -5.90
C MET A 172 -32.99 1.60 -5.72
N ILE A 173 -33.47 2.49 -6.60
CA ILE A 173 -33.25 3.94 -6.54
C ILE A 173 -34.35 4.63 -5.70
N GLU A 174 -35.59 4.15 -5.75
CA GLU A 174 -36.71 4.66 -4.94
C GLU A 174 -36.64 4.17 -3.48
N ASN A 175 -35.99 3.04 -3.21
CA ASN A 175 -35.66 2.56 -1.85
C ASN A 175 -34.35 3.16 -1.27
N ILE A 176 -33.73 4.14 -1.94
CA ILE A 176 -32.51 4.82 -1.45
C ILE A 176 -32.73 5.53 -0.11
N ASP A 177 -33.97 5.83 0.24
CA ASP A 177 -34.32 6.60 1.44
C ASP A 177 -34.30 5.78 2.74
N GLU A 178 -34.20 4.44 2.71
CA GLU A 178 -34.49 3.64 3.92
C GLU A 178 -33.41 2.72 4.52
N SER A 179 -32.30 2.34 3.86
CA SER A 179 -31.34 1.45 4.57
C SER A 179 -29.92 1.33 4.04
N HIS A 180 -29.17 2.44 3.94
CA HIS A 180 -27.70 2.32 4.03
C HIS A 180 -27.30 2.00 5.47
N SER A 181 -27.70 0.84 5.97
CA SER A 181 -27.42 0.41 7.34
C SER A 181 -25.92 0.27 7.56
N PHE A 182 -25.50 0.41 8.81
CA PHE A 182 -24.10 0.18 9.17
C PHE A 182 -23.90 -1.32 9.25
N GLU A 183 -22.86 -1.85 8.62
CA GLU A 183 -22.62 -3.30 8.60
C GLU A 183 -21.35 -3.66 9.34
N ALA A 184 -21.38 -4.69 10.18
CA ALA A 184 -20.20 -5.31 10.74
C ALA A 184 -19.62 -6.33 9.73
N ILE A 185 -18.35 -6.15 9.37
CA ILE A 185 -17.61 -7.01 8.43
C ILE A 185 -16.20 -7.27 8.97
N TYR A 186 -15.61 -8.42 8.64
CA TYR A 186 -14.22 -8.69 8.98
C TYR A 186 -13.25 -7.80 8.19
N LEU A 187 -12.29 -7.19 8.88
CA LEU A 187 -11.27 -6.34 8.28
C LEU A 187 -10.46 -7.06 7.18
N PHE A 188 -10.20 -8.36 7.33
CA PHE A 188 -9.43 -9.13 6.34
C PHE A 188 -10.15 -9.27 4.99
N GLN A 189 -11.48 -9.18 4.97
CA GLN A 189 -12.28 -9.17 3.75
C GLN A 189 -12.21 -7.82 3.01
N THR A 190 -11.54 -6.83 3.60
CA THR A 190 -11.49 -5.45 3.09
C THR A 190 -10.07 -5.00 2.77
N LYS A 191 -9.96 -4.05 1.84
CA LYS A 191 -8.71 -3.33 1.55
C LYS A 191 -8.50 -2.11 2.45
N ALA A 192 -9.33 -1.92 3.48
CA ALA A 192 -9.31 -0.72 4.30
C ALA A 192 -8.07 -0.65 5.21
N THR A 193 -7.33 0.45 5.16
CA THR A 193 -6.11 0.64 5.97
C THR A 193 -6.29 1.65 7.10
N LEU A 194 -7.24 2.57 6.96
CA LEU A 194 -7.51 3.67 7.90
C LEU A 194 -9.00 3.77 8.21
N CYS A 195 -9.30 4.07 9.47
CA CYS A 195 -10.65 4.43 9.89
C CYS A 195 -11.05 5.79 9.32
N TYR A 196 -12.23 5.87 8.68
CA TYR A 196 -12.72 7.11 8.07
C TYR A 196 -13.08 8.19 9.10
N GLY A 197 -13.47 7.78 10.31
CA GLY A 197 -13.74 8.68 11.43
C GLY A 197 -12.46 9.25 12.06
N CYS A 198 -11.78 8.43 12.87
CA CYS A 198 -10.63 8.86 13.67
C CYS A 198 -9.29 8.97 12.91
N ARG A 199 -9.24 8.54 11.63
CA ARG A 199 -8.03 8.52 10.79
C ARG A 199 -6.87 7.66 11.29
N GLN A 200 -7.05 6.91 12.37
CA GLN A 200 -6.07 5.93 12.86
C GLN A 200 -6.07 4.67 11.99
N LYS A 201 -4.93 3.96 11.96
CA LYS A 201 -4.75 2.70 11.26
C LYS A 201 -5.52 1.58 11.93
N PHE A 202 -6.06 0.66 11.14
CA PHE A 202 -6.59 -0.58 11.67
C PHE A 202 -5.44 -1.50 12.11
N ASN A 203 -5.61 -2.16 13.26
CA ASN A 203 -4.72 -3.24 13.65
C ASN A 203 -5.01 -4.44 12.75
N ARG A 204 -4.00 -4.92 12.02
CA ARG A 204 -4.07 -6.13 11.17
C ARG A 204 -3.19 -7.27 11.69
N GLU A 205 -2.46 -7.04 12.78
CA GLU A 205 -1.45 -7.96 13.30
C GLU A 205 -2.06 -9.08 14.15
N THR A 206 -3.24 -8.86 14.71
CA THR A 206 -3.99 -9.87 15.47
C THR A 206 -5.06 -10.50 14.59
N GLU A 207 -4.90 -11.76 14.17
CA GLU A 207 -5.91 -12.48 13.37
C GLU A 207 -7.25 -12.67 14.11
N GLN A 208 -7.28 -12.47 15.43
CA GLN A 208 -8.48 -12.59 16.24
C GLN A 208 -9.34 -11.32 16.17
N ASN A 209 -10.52 -11.44 15.55
CA ASN A 209 -11.68 -10.55 15.75
C ASN A 209 -11.53 -9.07 15.36
N ASN A 210 -10.83 -8.77 14.27
CA ASN A 210 -10.80 -7.40 13.71
C ASN A 210 -12.08 -7.11 12.90
N LEU A 211 -13.23 -7.02 13.57
CA LEU A 211 -14.45 -6.53 12.95
C LEU A 211 -14.37 -5.00 12.77
N VAL A 212 -14.89 -4.53 11.64
CA VAL A 212 -15.03 -3.11 11.32
C VAL A 212 -16.45 -2.81 10.90
N ILE A 213 -16.84 -1.55 11.06
CA ILE A 213 -18.13 -1.07 10.58
C ILE A 213 -17.92 -0.55 9.15
N ARG A 214 -18.70 -1.04 8.19
CA ARG A 214 -18.77 -0.59 6.82
C ARG A 214 -20.07 0.19 6.61
N HIS A 215 -20.01 1.29 5.87
CA HIS A 215 -21.19 2.04 5.47
C HIS A 215 -20.93 2.69 4.11
N TYR A 216 -21.92 2.65 3.22
CA TYR A 216 -21.81 3.22 1.89
C TYR A 216 -22.18 4.70 1.94
N CYS A 217 -21.22 5.59 1.73
CA CYS A 217 -21.45 7.02 1.82
C CYS A 217 -20.61 7.80 0.82
N GLU A 218 -20.96 9.07 0.65
CA GLU A 218 -20.12 10.00 -0.08
C GLU A 218 -18.85 10.31 0.74
N ARG A 219 -17.69 10.01 0.16
CA ARG A 219 -16.39 10.30 0.78
C ARG A 219 -15.74 11.49 0.09
N GLU A 220 -15.37 12.47 0.88
CA GLU A 220 -14.56 13.59 0.43
C GLU A 220 -13.08 13.20 0.37
N TYR A 221 -12.44 13.56 -0.74
CA TYR A 221 -11.02 13.41 -0.95
C TYR A 221 -10.47 14.62 -1.72
N SER A 222 -9.24 15.00 -1.40
CA SER A 222 -8.57 16.10 -2.07
C SER A 222 -7.69 15.52 -3.19
N VAL A 223 -7.93 15.94 -4.43
CA VAL A 223 -7.06 15.63 -5.56
C VAL A 223 -6.58 16.95 -6.14
N GLN A 224 -5.27 17.18 -6.09
CA GLN A 224 -4.65 18.40 -6.65
C GLN A 224 -5.25 19.70 -6.10
N GLY A 225 -5.58 19.73 -4.81
CA GLY A 225 -6.15 20.91 -4.13
C GLY A 225 -7.66 21.12 -4.37
N ALA A 226 -8.28 20.38 -5.29
CA ALA A 226 -9.72 20.36 -5.47
C ALA A 226 -10.37 19.31 -4.57
N LYS A 227 -11.39 19.71 -3.80
CA LYS A 227 -12.26 18.78 -3.08
C LYS A 227 -13.12 18.03 -4.11
N LYS A 228 -13.02 16.71 -4.10
CA LYS A 228 -13.87 15.81 -4.88
C LYS A 228 -14.62 14.90 -3.93
N ALA A 229 -15.79 14.47 -4.35
CA ALA A 229 -16.64 13.57 -3.60
C ALA A 229 -16.95 12.35 -4.47
N LYS A 230 -17.01 11.17 -3.84
CA LYS A 230 -17.35 9.91 -4.52
C LYS A 230 -18.04 8.98 -3.54
N TRP A 231 -19.15 8.40 -3.98
CA TRP A 231 -19.85 7.32 -3.29
C TRP A 231 -19.00 6.05 -3.29
N GLN A 232 -18.70 5.55 -2.11
CA GLN A 232 -17.97 4.30 -1.91
C GLN A 232 -18.09 3.86 -0.45
N PHE A 233 -17.70 2.62 -0.16
CA PHE A 233 -17.65 2.15 1.23
C PHE A 233 -16.61 2.93 2.07
N ALA A 234 -17.10 3.43 3.20
CA ALA A 234 -16.29 3.92 4.31
C ALA A 234 -16.21 2.84 5.39
N TYR A 235 -15.06 2.76 6.04
CA TYR A 235 -14.78 1.78 7.08
C TYR A 235 -14.40 2.48 8.37
N PHE A 236 -14.93 2.00 9.49
CA PHE A 236 -14.73 2.56 10.83
C PHE A 236 -14.30 1.46 11.79
N HIS A 237 -13.59 1.83 12.85
CA HIS A 237 -13.42 0.92 13.98
C HIS A 237 -14.79 0.55 14.54
N LEU A 238 -14.89 -0.63 15.15
CA LEU A 238 -16.06 -1.07 15.92
C LEU A 238 -16.20 -0.27 17.23
N LYS A 239 -16.36 1.05 17.11
CA LYS A 239 -16.53 2.04 18.17
C LYS A 239 -17.52 3.08 17.69
N SER A 240 -18.59 3.33 18.45
CA SER A 240 -19.60 4.33 18.10
C SER A 240 -19.00 5.73 17.92
N SER A 241 -17.97 6.08 18.68
CA SER A 241 -17.25 7.35 18.55
C SER A 241 -16.64 7.53 17.15
N CYS A 242 -16.10 6.47 16.54
CA CYS A 242 -15.51 6.56 15.20
C CYS A 242 -16.57 6.86 14.13
N VAL A 243 -17.76 6.28 14.25
CA VAL A 243 -18.85 6.53 13.31
C VAL A 243 -19.45 7.92 13.53
N ARG A 244 -19.67 8.31 14.80
CA ARG A 244 -20.24 9.61 15.17
C ARG A 244 -19.43 10.84 14.76
N MET A 245 -18.13 10.68 14.49
CA MET A 245 -17.31 11.75 13.90
C MET A 245 -17.78 12.17 12.50
N LYS A 246 -18.53 11.30 11.79
CA LYS A 246 -19.08 11.56 10.47
C LYS A 246 -20.60 11.51 10.42
N PHE A 247 -21.21 10.72 11.31
CA PHE A 247 -22.66 10.53 11.38
C PHE A 247 -23.11 10.73 12.83
N ALA A 248 -23.37 11.97 13.23
CA ALA A 248 -23.67 12.33 14.62
C ALA A 248 -24.85 11.53 15.21
N ASP A 249 -25.87 11.27 14.39
CA ASP A 249 -27.10 10.57 14.76
C ASP A 249 -26.94 9.04 14.81
N PHE A 250 -25.72 8.53 14.63
CA PHE A 250 -25.45 7.10 14.66
C PHE A 250 -25.84 6.43 15.99
N LYS A 251 -26.68 5.40 15.87
CA LYS A 251 -27.08 4.49 16.95
C LYS A 251 -26.50 3.10 16.69
N LYS A 252 -26.00 2.45 17.75
CA LYS A 252 -25.38 1.10 17.66
C LYS A 252 -26.36 0.03 17.19
N GLU A 253 -27.63 0.22 17.54
CA GLU A 253 -28.77 -0.62 17.13
C GLU A 253 -28.93 -0.69 15.61
N ASN A 254 -28.40 0.28 14.88
CA ASN A 254 -28.48 0.33 13.41
C ASN A 254 -27.34 -0.44 12.74
N ILE A 255 -26.49 -1.13 13.50
CA ILE A 255 -25.47 -2.03 12.95
C ILE A 255 -26.13 -3.39 12.69
N LYS A 256 -25.97 -3.91 11.47
CA LYS A 256 -26.31 -5.27 11.05
C LYS A 256 -25.05 -6.07 10.77
N ILE A 257 -25.09 -7.40 10.82
CA ILE A 257 -23.98 -8.20 10.26
C ILE A 257 -24.10 -8.21 8.73
N SER A 258 -22.99 -8.03 8.03
CA SER A 258 -22.98 -8.12 6.58
C SER A 258 -23.29 -9.57 6.15
N ALA A 259 -24.16 -9.76 5.15
CA ALA A 259 -24.46 -11.09 4.61
C ALA A 259 -23.18 -11.84 4.18
N ASP A 260 -22.18 -11.12 3.65
CA ASP A 260 -20.86 -11.63 3.27
C ASP A 260 -20.04 -12.23 4.44
N SER A 261 -20.44 -11.94 5.68
CA SER A 261 -19.76 -12.37 6.91
C SER A 261 -20.65 -13.26 7.78
N GLU A 262 -21.92 -13.44 7.46
CA GLU A 262 -22.87 -14.10 8.36
C GLU A 262 -22.50 -15.57 8.64
N ASP A 263 -22.02 -16.29 7.64
CA ASP A 263 -21.59 -17.70 7.76
C ASP A 263 -20.20 -17.86 8.40
N ILE A 264 -19.43 -16.77 8.47
CA ILE A 264 -18.02 -16.79 8.87
C ILE A 264 -17.86 -16.34 10.33
N VAL A 265 -18.76 -15.48 10.82
CA VAL A 265 -18.71 -14.98 12.20
C VAL A 265 -19.11 -16.10 13.17
N PRO A 266 -18.20 -16.59 14.04
CA PRO A 266 -18.54 -17.61 15.03
C PRO A 266 -19.69 -17.15 15.94
N GLN A 267 -20.53 -18.08 16.38
CA GLN A 267 -21.68 -17.77 17.22
C GLN A 267 -21.30 -16.98 18.49
N GLU A 268 -20.16 -17.29 19.09
CA GLU A 268 -19.62 -16.56 20.25
C GLU A 268 -19.39 -15.06 19.97
N VAL A 269 -18.99 -14.73 18.74
CA VAL A 269 -18.79 -13.33 18.31
C VAL A 269 -20.14 -12.68 18.04
N LYS A 270 -21.08 -13.40 17.40
CA LYS A 270 -22.47 -12.95 17.21
C LYS A 270 -23.13 -12.61 18.55
N ASP A 271 -22.93 -13.44 19.58
CA ASP A 271 -23.48 -13.24 20.91
C ASP A 271 -22.84 -12.03 21.63
N LYS A 272 -21.52 -11.84 21.47
CA LYS A 272 -20.83 -10.63 21.96
C LYS A 272 -21.34 -9.36 21.26
N LEU A 273 -21.62 -9.43 19.96
CA LEU A 273 -22.18 -8.32 19.18
C LEU A 273 -23.61 -7.97 19.63
N LYS A 274 -24.45 -8.99 19.89
CA LYS A 274 -25.76 -8.79 20.54
C LYS A 274 -25.64 -8.07 21.88
N GLY A 275 -24.67 -8.47 22.71
CA GLY A 275 -24.42 -7.84 24.01
C GLY A 275 -24.03 -6.36 23.95
N ILE A 276 -23.52 -5.88 22.82
CA ILE A 276 -23.22 -4.45 22.59
C ILE A 276 -24.30 -3.71 21.78
N GLY A 277 -25.45 -4.36 21.53
CA GLY A 277 -26.62 -3.79 20.89
C GLY A 277 -26.61 -3.82 19.35
N VAL A 278 -25.85 -4.74 18.73
CA VAL A 278 -25.87 -4.95 17.27
C VAL A 278 -27.04 -5.88 16.91
N GLN A 279 -27.84 -5.51 15.91
CA GLN A 279 -28.88 -6.39 15.38
C GLN A 279 -28.23 -7.49 14.53
N LEU A 280 -28.60 -8.74 14.78
CA LEU A 280 -28.25 -9.87 13.92
C LEU A 280 -29.37 -10.08 12.92
#